data_AF-A0AA97NCK2-F1
#
_entry.id   AF-A0AA97NCK2-F1
#
_cell.length_a   1.000
_cell.length_b   1.000
_cell.length_c   1.000
_cell.angle_alpha   90.00
_cell.angle_beta   90.00
_cell.angle_gamma   90.00
#
_symmetry.space_group_name_H-M   'P 1'
#
loop_
_entity.id
_entity.type
_entity.pdbx_description
1 polymer ?
#
loop_
_entity_poly.entity_id
_entity_poly.type
_entity_poly.pdbx_seq_one_letter_code
_entity_poly.pdbx_strand_id
1 'polypeptide(L)'
;VSTVSVFTRKAKVKKQLLKEVVGNNKWRVNNKYDRSRTPLCVEEIIQRAELWIGKEVPYDVLGSNCEHFVTELRYGEGVSDQVSDM
;
A
#
# COMPACT_ATOMS: atom_id res chain seq x y z
N VAL A 1 -25.65 -23.25 -10.32
CA VAL A 1 -24.88 -22.00 -10.38
C VAL A 1 -24.22 -21.83 -9.03
N SER A 2 -22.92 -22.12 -8.93
CA SER A 2 -22.18 -22.01 -7.68
C SER A 2 -21.89 -20.54 -7.41
N THR A 3 -22.50 -19.98 -6.36
CA THR A 3 -22.17 -18.65 -5.88
C THR A 3 -20.81 -18.72 -5.19
N VAL A 4 -19.76 -18.34 -5.90
CA VAL A 4 -18.45 -18.10 -5.29
C VAL A 4 -18.64 -16.91 -4.35
N SER A 5 -18.79 -17.18 -3.06
CA SER A 5 -18.71 -16.15 -2.03
C SER A 5 -17.25 -15.66 -2.02
N VAL A 6 -17.01 -14.53 -2.68
CA VAL A 6 -15.74 -13.82 -2.58
C VAL A 6 -15.68 -13.24 -1.17
N PHE A 7 -15.02 -13.95 -0.26
CA PHE A 7 -14.67 -13.39 1.05
C PHE A 7 -13.72 -12.22 0.84
N THR A 8 -14.26 -11.00 0.80
CA THR A 8 -13.44 -9.80 0.78
C THR A 8 -12.74 -9.70 2.13
N ARG A 9 -11.48 -10.12 2.18
CA ARG A 9 -10.64 -9.85 3.35
C ARG A 9 -10.53 -8.34 3.50
N LYS A 10 -10.51 -7.83 4.73
CA LYS A 10 -10.28 -6.41 5.03
C LYS A 10 -8.94 -6.23 5.71
N ALA A 11 -8.22 -5.17 5.37
CA ALA A 11 -7.02 -4.73 6.07
C ALA A 11 -7.28 -3.42 6.80
N LYS A 12 -6.61 -3.24 7.92
CA LYS A 12 -6.59 -1.98 8.66
C LYS A 12 -5.24 -1.31 8.50
N VAL A 13 -5.23 -0.05 8.10
CA VAL A 13 -3.99 0.75 8.04
C VAL A 13 -3.56 1.07 9.48
N LYS A 14 -2.29 0.80 9.80
CA LYS A 14 -1.70 1.01 11.12
C LYS A 14 -0.41 1.84 11.02
N LYS A 15 -0.15 2.64 12.05
CA LYS A 15 1.14 3.30 12.29
C LYS A 15 1.84 2.58 13.43
N GLN A 16 3.01 2.01 13.17
CA GLN A 16 3.78 1.21 14.12
C GLN A 16 5.27 1.49 13.95
N LEU A 17 6.07 1.12 14.95
CA LEU A 17 7.53 1.23 14.85
C LEU A 17 8.05 0.24 13.81
N LEU A 18 8.97 0.67 12.93
CA LEU A 18 9.55 -0.20 11.90
C LEU A 18 10.15 -1.48 12.50
N LYS A 19 10.81 -1.38 13.67
CA LYS A 19 11.37 -2.53 14.40
C LYS A 19 10.31 -3.58 14.77
N GLU A 20 9.08 -3.17 15.05
CA GLU A 20 7.97 -4.06 15.40
C GLU A 20 7.40 -4.73 14.15
N VAL A 21 7.32 -3.98 13.04
CA VAL A 21 6.79 -4.49 11.76
C VAL A 21 7.75 -5.49 11.12
N VAL A 22 9.04 -5.19 11.13
CA VAL A 22 10.07 -6.02 10.48
C VAL A 22 10.43 -7.24 11.34
N GLY A 23 10.48 -7.08 12.66
CA GLY A 23 11.02 -8.10 13.56
C GLY A 23 12.48 -8.41 13.20
N ASN A 24 12.77 -9.70 12.96
CA ASN A 24 14.12 -10.18 12.63
C ASN A 24 14.39 -10.28 11.11
N ASN A 25 13.47 -9.79 10.27
CA ASN A 25 13.59 -9.90 8.82
C ASN A 25 14.52 -8.83 8.22
N LYS A 26 15.08 -9.11 7.04
CA LYS A 26 15.80 -8.10 6.25
C LYS A 26 14.81 -7.15 5.59
N TRP A 27 15.19 -5.88 5.48
CA TRP A 27 14.43 -4.85 4.81
C TRP A 27 15.36 -3.91 4.04
N ARG A 28 14.79 -3.15 3.11
CA ARG A 28 15.48 -2.09 2.38
C ARG A 28 14.49 -0.98 2.03
N VAL A 29 14.97 0.25 1.90
CA VAL A 29 14.19 1.31 1.24
C VAL A 29 14.09 0.97 -0.25
N ASN A 30 12.87 0.99 -0.80
CA ASN A 30 12.62 0.68 -2.20
C ASN A 30 11.63 1.66 -2.83
N ASN A 31 12.12 2.84 -3.20
CA ASN A 31 11.32 3.81 -3.96
C ASN A 31 11.30 3.41 -5.45
N LYS A 32 10.55 2.34 -5.75
CA LYS A 32 10.60 1.60 -7.02
C LYS A 32 10.50 2.49 -8.28
N TYR A 33 9.70 3.56 -8.23
CA TYR A 33 9.38 4.38 -9.40
C TYR A 33 10.01 5.79 -9.40
N ASP A 34 10.92 6.12 -8.47
CA ASP A 34 11.57 7.46 -8.43
C ASP A 34 12.32 7.81 -9.73
N ARG A 35 12.72 6.79 -10.52
CA ARG A 35 13.38 6.99 -11.82
C ARG A 35 12.43 7.46 -12.92
N SER A 36 11.14 7.17 -12.79
CA SER A 36 10.12 7.42 -13.82
C SER A 36 8.97 8.32 -13.34
N ARG A 37 8.88 8.59 -12.04
CA ARG A 37 7.81 9.37 -11.39
C ARG A 37 8.41 10.29 -10.35
N THR A 38 7.99 11.54 -10.38
CA THR A 38 8.35 12.52 -9.34
C THR A 38 7.52 12.23 -8.08
N PRO A 39 8.14 11.99 -6.91
CA PRO A 39 7.39 11.85 -5.67
C PRO A 39 6.78 13.20 -5.25
N LEU A 40 5.68 13.14 -4.51
CA LEU A 40 5.13 14.30 -3.81
C LEU A 40 6.11 14.83 -2.75
N CYS A 41 5.90 16.06 -2.29
CA CYS A 41 6.66 16.60 -1.17
C CYS A 41 6.52 15.70 0.07
N VAL A 42 7.59 15.57 0.86
CA VAL A 42 7.65 14.63 1.99
C VAL A 42 6.54 14.89 2.99
N GLU A 43 6.25 16.17 3.26
CA GLU A 43 5.20 16.61 4.17
C GLU A 43 3.83 16.14 3.70
N GLU A 44 3.56 16.21 2.40
CA GLU A 44 2.30 15.77 1.81
C GLU A 44 2.16 14.25 1.85
N ILE A 45 3.24 13.50 1.58
CA ILE A 45 3.24 12.03 1.69
C ILE A 45 2.88 11.60 3.12
N ILE A 46 3.50 12.24 4.12
CA ILE A 46 3.24 11.95 5.54
C ILE A 46 1.79 12.29 5.89
N GLN A 47 1.32 13.50 5.52
CA GLN A 47 -0.04 13.94 5.80
C GLN A 47 -1.08 12.99 5.19
N ARG A 48 -0.90 12.59 3.93
CA ARG A 48 -1.78 11.61 3.27
C ARG A 48 -1.76 10.28 4.00
N ALA A 49 -0.59 9.75 4.35
CA ALA A 49 -0.47 8.48 5.06
C ALA A 49 -1.21 8.50 6.42
N GLU A 50 -1.12 9.61 7.15
CA GLU A 50 -1.79 9.78 8.44
C GLU A 50 -3.32 9.79 8.33
N LEU A 51 -3.87 10.37 7.26
CA LEU A 51 -5.32 10.36 6.98
C LEU A 51 -5.90 8.97 6.75
N TRP A 52 -5.05 7.96 6.49
CA TRP A 52 -5.48 6.58 6.30
C TRP A 52 -5.46 5.75 7.57
N ILE A 53 -4.78 6.20 8.62
CA ILE A 53 -4.63 5.42 9.86
C ILE A 53 -5.99 5.04 10.43
N GLY A 54 -6.17 3.75 10.69
CA GLY A 54 -7.39 3.21 11.28
C GLY A 54 -8.49 2.86 10.27
N LYS A 55 -8.40 3.29 9.01
CA LYS A 55 -9.35 2.91 7.96
C LYS A 55 -9.22 1.43 7.61
N GLU A 56 -10.36 0.81 7.33
CA GLU A 56 -10.42 -0.53 6.74
C GLU A 56 -10.50 -0.42 5.22
N VAL A 57 -9.62 -1.13 4.51
CA VAL A 57 -9.60 -1.22 3.06
C VAL A 57 -9.83 -2.66 2.62
N PRO A 58 -10.48 -2.90 1.47
CA PRO A 58 -10.51 -4.22 0.86
C PRO A 58 -9.07 -4.73 0.70
N TYR A 59 -8.83 -5.98 1.07
CA TYR A 59 -7.51 -6.60 1.15
C TYR A 59 -7.23 -7.52 -0.03
N ASP A 60 -7.86 -7.29 -1.18
CA ASP A 60 -7.73 -8.21 -2.30
C ASP A 60 -6.25 -8.51 -2.63
N VAL A 61 -5.98 -9.80 -2.80
CA VAL A 61 -5.16 -10.59 -1.85
C VAL A 61 -3.64 -10.39 -1.99
N LEU A 62 -3.01 -9.86 -0.91
CA LEU A 62 -1.57 -9.95 -0.59
C LEU A 62 -0.58 -9.70 -1.75
N GLY A 63 -0.41 -8.42 -2.07
CA GLY A 63 0.61 -7.90 -2.98
C GLY A 63 0.11 -6.61 -3.61
N SER A 64 -1.02 -6.73 -4.31
CA SER A 64 -1.56 -5.70 -5.19
C SER A 64 -2.02 -4.44 -4.45
N ASN A 65 -2.69 -4.59 -3.31
CA ASN A 65 -3.24 -3.43 -2.58
C ASN A 65 -2.18 -2.67 -1.77
N CYS A 66 -1.13 -3.35 -1.31
CA CYS A 66 -0.08 -2.69 -0.55
C CYS A 66 0.83 -1.84 -1.45
N GLU A 67 1.24 -2.34 -2.62
CA GLU A 67 2.02 -1.56 -3.58
C GLU A 67 1.19 -0.41 -4.16
N HIS A 68 -0.06 -0.66 -4.53
CA HIS A 68 -0.98 0.37 -4.99
C HIS A 68 -1.18 1.46 -3.92
N PHE A 69 -1.43 1.08 -2.67
CA PHE A 69 -1.59 2.02 -1.57
C PHE A 69 -0.35 2.90 -1.36
N VAL A 70 0.85 2.31 -1.28
CA VAL A 70 2.07 3.11 -1.01
C VAL A 70 2.50 3.95 -2.22
N THR A 71 2.14 3.56 -3.44
CA THR A 71 2.38 4.36 -4.65
C THR A 71 1.40 5.54 -4.75
N GLU A 72 0.13 5.34 -4.43
CA GLU A 72 -0.86 6.42 -4.33
C GLU A 72 -0.42 7.47 -3.31
N LEU A 73 0.10 7.02 -2.15
CA LEU A 73 0.66 7.92 -1.14
C LEU A 73 1.89 8.69 -1.62
N ARG A 74 2.83 8.02 -2.30
CA ARG A 74 4.13 8.60 -2.68
C ARG A 74 4.07 9.48 -3.93
N TYR A 75 3.29 9.08 -4.93
CA TYR A 75 3.29 9.71 -6.26
C TYR A 75 1.95 10.37 -6.60
N GLY A 76 0.93 10.21 -5.76
CA GLY A 76 -0.42 10.73 -6.01
C GLY A 76 -1.26 9.92 -7.00
N GLU A 77 -0.70 8.84 -7.55
CA GLU A 77 -1.37 7.90 -8.44
C GLU A 77 -0.98 6.47 -8.03
N GLY A 78 -1.97 5.65 -7.71
CA GLY A 78 -1.77 4.26 -7.33
C GLY A 78 -1.45 3.41 -8.56
N VAL A 79 -0.25 2.83 -8.58
CA VAL A 79 0.19 1.95 -9.67
C VAL A 79 0.70 0.65 -9.10
N SER A 80 0.28 -0.44 -9.73
CA SER A 80 0.74 -1.78 -9.40
C SER A 80 0.99 -2.53 -10.70
N ASP A 81 2.24 -2.90 -10.95
CA ASP A 81 2.60 -3.81 -12.06
C ASP A 81 2.03 -5.23 -11.85
N GLN A 82 1.32 -5.47 -10.74
CA GLN A 82 0.78 -6.77 -10.34
C GLN A 82 -0.68 -6.96 -10.77
N VAL A 83 -1.28 -5.98 -11.46
CA VAL A 83 -2.59 -6.08 -12.09
C VAL A 83 -2.39 -6.01 -13.60
N SER A 84 -2.57 -7.13 -14.31
CA SER A 84 -3.02 -7.07 -15.69
C SER A 84 -4.47 -6.57 -15.65
N ASP A 85 -4.77 -5.51 -16.40
CA ASP A 85 -6.11 -4.90 -16.57
C ASP A 85 -7.26 -5.85 -16.20
N MET A 86 -8.14 -5.41 -15.31
CA MET A 86 -9.48 -6.01 -15.20
C MET A 86 -10.21 -5.86 -16.52
#